data_AF-A0A8T4NK90-F1
#
_entry.id   AF-A0A8T4NK90-F1
#
_cell.length_a   1.000
_cell.length_b   1.000
_cell.length_c   1.000
_cell.angle_alpha   90.00
_cell.angle_beta   90.00
_cell.angle_gamma   90.00
#
_symmetry.space_group_name_H-M   'P 1'
#
loop_
_entity.id
_entity.type
_entity.pdbx_description
1 polymer ?
#
loop_
_entity_poly.entity_id
_entity_poly.type
_entity_poly.pdbx_seq_one_letter_code
_entity_poly.pdbx_strand_id
1 'polypeptide(L)'
;MIRKHYKKLIALFLFVAFVVSLMILLHYFSPKEIVDRVGIKNAYIIAFLVSFFGGFSTWSSVSFISTLITFVAGGLNPYYLGIIAGISLGIGDLLMFYLGSKGRELVVGKWDKKLDKVAKYIKKKKIEKFIPFIAYLLIGFAPIPNDFIILFLAFIKFPRRKLYLPILLGGITFATLICVLASKGILLFS
;
A
#
# COMPACT_ATOMS: atom_id res chain seq x y z
N MET A 1 14.81 0.75 -30.37
CA MET A 1 14.19 -0.17 -29.37
C MET A 1 15.04 -0.40 -28.11
N ILE A 2 16.37 -0.35 -28.21
CA ILE A 2 17.35 -0.66 -27.14
C ILE A 2 17.29 0.30 -25.93
N ARG A 3 17.09 1.61 -26.15
CA ARG A 3 17.07 2.65 -25.08
C ARG A 3 15.99 2.46 -24.01
N LYS A 4 14.89 1.75 -24.31
CA LYS A 4 13.77 1.50 -23.38
C LYS A 4 14.05 0.36 -22.39
N HIS A 5 14.95 -0.56 -22.74
CA HIS A 5 15.32 -1.71 -21.91
C HIS A 5 16.28 -1.31 -20.78
N TYR A 6 17.28 -0.47 -21.09
CA TYR A 6 18.21 0.08 -20.10
C TYR A 6 17.52 0.91 -19.01
N LYS A 7 16.50 1.70 -19.35
CA LYS A 7 15.73 2.46 -18.34
C LYS A 7 15.02 1.56 -17.33
N LYS A 8 14.52 0.40 -17.75
CA LYS A 8 13.86 -0.57 -16.86
C LYS A 8 14.88 -1.29 -15.98
N LEU A 9 16.04 -1.65 -16.53
CA LEU A 9 17.17 -2.24 -15.79
C LEU A 9 17.75 -1.28 -14.76
N ILE A 10 17.90 0.00 -15.10
CA ILE A 10 18.35 1.05 -14.17
C ILE A 10 17.32 1.25 -13.06
N ALA A 11 16.02 1.30 -13.38
CA ALA A 11 14.98 1.41 -12.37
C ALA A 11 14.95 0.20 -11.41
N LEU A 12 15.13 -1.02 -11.95
CA LEU A 12 15.23 -2.24 -11.14
C LEU A 12 16.47 -2.21 -10.23
N PHE A 13 17.62 -1.80 -10.76
CA PHE A 13 18.86 -1.70 -9.99
C PHE A 13 18.74 -0.65 -8.87
N LEU A 14 18.16 0.53 -9.16
CA LEU A 14 17.90 1.56 -8.15
C LEU A 14 16.96 1.08 -7.06
N PHE A 15 15.92 0.31 -7.42
CA PHE A 15 14.99 -0.27 -6.45
C PHE A 15 15.69 -1.30 -5.54
N VAL A 16 16.48 -2.20 -6.11
CA VAL A 16 17.25 -3.19 -5.34
C VAL A 16 18.28 -2.50 -4.42
N ALA A 17 19.00 -1.50 -4.93
CA ALA A 17 19.95 -0.73 -4.14
C ALA A 17 19.27 0.01 -2.98
N PHE A 18 18.07 0.56 -3.20
CA PHE A 18 17.26 1.19 -2.16
C PHE A 18 16.86 0.20 -1.05
N VAL A 19 16.39 -0.99 -1.42
CA VAL A 19 16.00 -2.04 -0.45
C VAL A 19 17.21 -2.53 0.35
N VAL A 20 18.35 -2.77 -0.30
CA VAL A 20 19.58 -3.19 0.40
C VAL A 20 20.09 -2.10 1.34
N SER A 21 20.05 -0.84 0.89
CA SER A 21 20.42 0.30 1.74
C SER A 21 19.53 0.40 2.98
N LEU A 22 18.23 0.13 2.87
CA LEU A 22 17.31 0.10 4.00
C LEU A 22 17.67 -1.02 4.99
N MET A 23 18.01 -2.21 4.49
CA MET A 23 18.40 -3.34 5.37
C MET A 23 19.69 -3.06 6.13
N ILE A 24 20.69 -2.47 5.47
CA ILE A 24 21.96 -2.09 6.11
C ILE A 24 21.69 -1.01 7.18
N LEU A 25 20.90 0.01 6.86
CA LEU A 25 20.60 1.09 7.80
C LEU A 25 19.89 0.59 9.07
N LEU A 26 18.95 -0.35 8.92
CA LEU A 26 18.26 -0.98 10.06
C LEU A 26 19.15 -1.93 10.89
N HIS A 27 20.25 -2.43 10.33
CA HIS A 27 21.20 -3.29 11.05
C HIS A 27 22.17 -2.48 11.91
N TYR A 28 22.62 -1.32 11.42
CA TYR A 28 23.66 -0.52 12.08
C TYR A 28 23.12 0.57 13.02
N PHE A 29 21.88 1.03 12.85
CA PHE A 29 21.33 2.12 13.64
C PHE A 29 20.13 1.67 14.47
N SER A 30 20.11 2.02 15.76
CA SER A 30 18.95 1.80 16.60
C SER A 30 17.76 2.65 16.09
N PRO A 31 16.50 2.18 16.21
CA PRO A 31 15.33 2.93 15.75
C PRO A 31 15.26 4.35 16.32
N LYS A 32 15.73 4.54 17.56
CA LYS A 32 15.80 5.83 18.23
C LYS A 32 16.84 6.77 17.62
N GLU A 33 18.06 6.28 17.35
CA GLU A 33 19.08 7.06 16.65
C GLU A 33 18.68 7.44 15.23
N ILE A 34 17.91 6.59 14.54
CA ILE A 34 17.37 6.91 13.22
C ILE A 34 16.43 8.11 13.33
N VAL A 35 15.48 8.08 14.26
CA VAL A 35 14.52 9.18 14.45
C VAL A 35 15.21 10.46 14.91
N ASP A 36 16.19 10.37 15.81
CA ASP A 36 16.92 11.52 16.33
C ASP A 36 17.78 12.19 15.24
N ARG A 37 18.42 11.42 14.36
CA ARG A 37 19.23 11.95 13.24
C ARG A 37 18.38 12.47 12.09
N VAL A 38 17.25 11.81 11.79
CA VAL A 38 16.33 12.23 10.73
C VAL A 38 15.54 13.46 11.17
N GLY A 39 15.17 13.54 12.45
CA GLY A 39 14.27 14.54 13.01
C GLY A 39 12.80 14.16 12.82
N ILE A 40 11.98 14.47 13.83
CA ILE A 40 10.57 14.07 13.92
C ILE A 40 9.76 14.46 12.66
N LYS A 41 9.93 15.70 12.17
CA LYS A 41 9.21 16.18 10.97
C LYS A 41 9.56 15.38 9.72
N ASN A 42 10.85 15.07 9.53
CA ASN A 42 11.31 14.33 8.37
C ASN A 42 10.91 12.85 8.45
N ALA A 43 10.82 12.27 9.66
CA ALA A 43 10.34 10.91 9.83
C ALA A 43 8.89 10.72 9.34
N TYR A 44 7.98 11.69 9.57
CA TYR A 44 6.63 11.65 9.01
C TYR A 44 6.61 11.77 7.48
N ILE A 45 7.49 12.59 6.90
CA ILE A 45 7.60 12.74 5.44
C ILE A 45 8.16 11.45 4.82
N ILE A 46 9.17 10.84 5.44
CA ILE A 46 9.72 9.56 4.98
C ILE A 46 8.66 8.47 5.09
N ALA A 47 7.92 8.40 6.21
CA ALA A 47 6.81 7.47 6.37
C ALA A 47 5.77 7.65 5.27
N PHE A 48 5.40 8.91 4.96
CA PHE A 48 4.50 9.24 3.86
C PHE A 48 5.05 8.75 2.52
N LEU A 49 6.31 9.00 2.18
CA LEU A 49 6.87 8.58 0.90
C LEU A 49 6.97 7.05 0.80
N VAL A 50 7.45 6.40 1.85
CA VAL A 50 7.57 4.93 1.91
C VAL A 50 6.19 4.28 1.80
N SER A 51 5.15 4.81 2.47
CA SER A 51 3.80 4.27 2.38
C SER A 51 3.15 4.51 1.01
N PHE A 52 3.43 5.64 0.38
CA PHE A 52 2.93 5.96 -0.95
C PHE A 52 3.38 4.92 -1.98
N PHE A 53 4.68 4.59 -1.95
CA PHE A 53 5.24 3.55 -2.82
C PHE A 53 4.98 2.13 -2.30
N GLY A 54 4.76 1.99 -0.99
CA GLY A 54 4.44 0.74 -0.30
C GLY A 54 3.19 0.06 -0.83
N GLY A 55 2.20 0.84 -1.28
CA GLY A 55 0.94 0.35 -1.88
C GLY A 55 1.03 -0.07 -3.35
N PHE A 56 2.21 0.00 -4.00
CA PHE A 56 2.34 -0.46 -5.38
C PHE A 56 2.71 -1.94 -5.51
N SER A 57 3.17 -2.58 -4.43
CA SER A 57 3.57 -3.98 -4.46
C SER A 57 3.47 -4.66 -3.10
N THR A 58 3.03 -5.91 -3.15
CA THR A 58 3.04 -6.88 -2.07
C THR A 58 4.43 -7.02 -1.43
N TRP A 59 5.49 -6.85 -2.22
CA TRP A 59 6.86 -6.90 -1.74
C TRP A 59 7.26 -5.62 -0.98
N SER A 60 6.76 -4.46 -1.41
CA SER A 60 7.01 -3.18 -0.71
C SER A 60 6.21 -3.06 0.60
N SER A 61 5.20 -3.90 0.81
CA SER A 61 4.45 -3.95 2.08
C SER A 61 5.35 -4.31 3.27
N VAL A 62 6.38 -5.15 3.08
CA VAL A 62 7.32 -5.50 4.17
C VAL A 62 8.13 -4.29 4.60
N SER A 63 8.72 -3.57 3.64
CA SER A 63 9.50 -2.34 3.91
C SER A 63 8.63 -1.24 4.51
N PHE A 64 7.37 -1.15 4.10
CA PHE A 64 6.40 -0.23 4.68
C PHE A 64 6.13 -0.56 6.16
N ILE A 65 5.77 -1.81 6.48
CA ILE A 65 5.48 -2.23 7.85
C ILE A 65 6.72 -2.06 8.74
N SER A 66 7.90 -2.46 8.27
CA SER A 66 9.14 -2.33 9.05
C SER A 66 9.48 -0.86 9.35
N THR A 67 9.23 0.04 8.40
CA THR A 67 9.45 1.49 8.58
C THR A 67 8.51 2.06 9.64
N LEU A 68 7.22 1.69 9.60
CA LEU A 68 6.26 2.13 10.62
C LEU A 68 6.65 1.64 12.02
N ILE A 69 7.00 0.36 12.15
CA ILE A 69 7.44 -0.22 13.43
C ILE A 69 8.69 0.50 13.94
N THR A 70 9.66 0.75 13.07
CA THR A 70 10.91 1.45 13.42
C THR A 70 10.62 2.84 13.95
N PHE A 71 9.76 3.61 13.28
CA PHE A 71 9.44 4.96 13.73
C PHE A 71 8.61 5.00 15.01
N VAL A 72 7.68 4.06 15.20
CA VAL A 72 6.98 3.91 16.49
C VAL A 72 7.97 3.55 17.60
N ALA A 73 8.89 2.62 17.35
CA ALA A 73 9.94 2.25 18.30
C ALA A 73 10.91 3.39 18.61
N GLY A 74 11.15 4.27 17.64
CA GLY A 74 11.89 5.52 17.83
C GLY A 74 11.12 6.62 18.55
N GLY A 75 9.87 6.37 18.97
CA GLY A 75 9.09 7.28 19.80
C GLY A 75 8.11 8.19 19.06
N LEU A 76 7.84 7.94 17.76
CA LEU A 76 6.79 8.69 17.05
C LEU A 76 5.40 8.35 17.59
N ASN A 77 4.49 9.33 17.57
CA ASN A 77 3.11 9.11 17.96
C ASN A 77 2.42 8.15 16.96
N PRO A 78 1.91 6.99 17.41
CA PRO A 78 1.39 5.95 16.53
C PRO A 78 0.13 6.38 15.78
N TYR A 79 -0.69 7.27 16.34
CA TYR A 79 -1.92 7.75 15.69
C TYR A 79 -1.61 8.73 14.55
N TYR A 80 -0.74 9.71 14.78
CA TYR A 80 -0.36 10.65 13.72
C TYR A 80 0.39 9.94 12.59
N LEU A 81 1.31 9.03 12.95
CA LEU A 81 2.05 8.25 11.98
C LEU A 81 1.10 7.35 11.16
N GLY A 82 0.17 6.67 11.83
CA GLY A 82 -0.85 5.82 11.19
C GLY A 82 -1.74 6.58 10.22
N ILE A 83 -2.23 7.77 10.60
CA ILE A 83 -3.08 8.60 9.73
C ILE A 83 -2.29 9.09 8.50
N ILE A 84 -1.10 9.65 8.70
CA ILE A 84 -0.27 10.19 7.60
C ILE A 84 0.11 9.07 6.63
N ALA A 85 0.63 7.97 7.16
CA ALA A 85 1.04 6.83 6.36
C ALA A 85 -0.15 6.17 5.66
N GLY A 86 -1.30 6.07 6.34
CA GLY A 86 -2.49 5.46 5.79
C GLY A 86 -3.19 6.29 4.72
N ILE A 87 -3.22 7.63 4.85
CA ILE A 87 -3.67 8.53 3.77
C ILE A 87 -2.78 8.33 2.55
N SER A 88 -1.48 8.35 2.76
CA SER A 88 -0.50 8.18 1.69
C SER A 88 -0.61 6.82 0.99
N LEU A 89 -0.72 5.74 1.76
CA LEU A 89 -0.97 4.39 1.26
C LEU A 89 -2.25 4.35 0.43
N GLY A 90 -3.33 4.91 0.95
CA GLY A 90 -4.60 5.01 0.23
C GLY A 90 -4.47 5.78 -1.08
N ILE A 91 -3.70 6.88 -1.14
CA ILE A 91 -3.45 7.60 -2.40
C ILE A 91 -2.68 6.71 -3.39
N GLY A 92 -1.66 5.97 -2.93
CA GLY A 92 -0.93 5.00 -3.76
C GLY A 92 -1.84 3.93 -4.36
N ASP A 93 -2.71 3.36 -3.53
CA ASP A 93 -3.69 2.36 -3.92
C ASP A 93 -4.72 2.91 -4.92
N LEU A 94 -5.15 4.17 -4.77
CA LEU A 94 -6.03 4.85 -5.72
C LEU A 94 -5.37 5.06 -7.08
N LEU A 95 -4.08 5.41 -7.09
CA LEU A 95 -3.29 5.49 -8.31
C LEU A 95 -3.18 4.13 -8.98
N MET A 96 -2.89 3.07 -8.20
CA MET A 96 -2.84 1.70 -8.70
C MET A 96 -4.18 1.27 -9.31
N PHE A 97 -5.29 1.56 -8.64
CA PHE A 97 -6.64 1.29 -9.13
C PHE A 97 -6.93 2.02 -10.45
N TYR A 98 -6.52 3.28 -10.55
CA TYR A 98 -6.68 4.09 -11.75
C TYR A 98 -5.86 3.51 -12.91
N LEU A 99 -4.59 3.19 -12.68
CA LEU A 99 -3.70 2.59 -13.68
C LEU A 99 -4.18 1.21 -14.11
N GLY A 100 -4.61 0.35 -13.18
CA GLY A 100 -5.20 -0.95 -13.48
C GLY A 100 -6.48 -0.84 -14.30
N SER A 101 -7.32 0.15 -13.99
CA SER A 101 -8.54 0.42 -14.75
C SER A 101 -8.23 0.86 -16.19
N LYS A 102 -7.13 1.60 -16.40
CA LYS A 102 -6.66 1.97 -17.73
C LYS A 102 -6.00 0.80 -18.46
N GLY A 103 -5.19 0.01 -17.77
CA GLY A 103 -4.59 -1.22 -18.31
C GLY A 103 -5.64 -2.24 -18.77
N ARG A 104 -6.82 -2.27 -18.13
CA ARG A 104 -7.95 -3.11 -18.54
C ARG A 104 -8.42 -2.85 -19.98
N GLU A 105 -8.26 -1.63 -20.50
CA GLU A 105 -8.59 -1.28 -21.89
C GLU A 105 -7.71 -2.02 -22.91
N LEU A 106 -6.52 -2.50 -22.49
CA LEU A 106 -5.58 -3.25 -23.33
C LEU A 106 -5.84 -4.76 -23.37
N VAL A 107 -6.72 -5.27 -22.50
CA VAL A 107 -7.03 -6.71 -22.43
C VAL A 107 -8.04 -7.09 -23.51
N VAL A 108 -7.66 -7.98 -24.43
CA VAL A 108 -8.50 -8.44 -25.55
C VAL A 108 -8.72 -9.95 -25.54
N GLY A 109 -9.76 -10.42 -26.24
CA GLY A 109 -9.99 -11.85 -26.51
C GLY A 109 -10.72 -12.62 -25.39
N LYS A 110 -10.27 -13.85 -25.09
CA LYS A 110 -10.96 -14.76 -24.16
C LYS A 110 -10.97 -14.23 -22.71
N TRP A 111 -9.93 -13.51 -22.30
CA TRP A 111 -9.80 -12.94 -20.96
C TRP A 111 -10.76 -11.76 -20.73
N ASP A 112 -10.91 -10.90 -21.74
CA ASP A 112 -11.88 -9.80 -21.74
C ASP A 112 -13.31 -10.31 -21.49
N LYS A 113 -13.73 -11.34 -22.25
CA LYS A 113 -15.04 -11.98 -22.09
C LYS A 113 -15.24 -12.61 -20.71
N LYS A 114 -14.21 -13.23 -20.13
CA LYS A 114 -14.27 -13.81 -18.77
C LYS A 114 -14.47 -12.73 -17.71
N LEU A 115 -13.68 -11.66 -17.77
CA LEU A 115 -13.78 -10.54 -16.83
C LEU A 115 -15.15 -9.85 -16.91
N ASP A 116 -15.67 -9.65 -18.12
CA ASP A 116 -16.99 -9.07 -18.32
C ASP A 116 -18.13 -9.98 -17.82
N LYS A 117 -17.97 -11.31 -17.94
CA LYS A 117 -18.92 -12.28 -17.36
C LYS A 117 -18.97 -12.17 -15.84
N VAL A 118 -17.81 -12.03 -15.19
CA VAL A 118 -17.71 -11.83 -13.74
C VAL A 118 -18.34 -10.50 -13.33
N ALA A 119 -18.00 -9.41 -14.03
CA ALA A 119 -18.59 -8.10 -13.77
C ALA A 119 -20.12 -8.12 -13.88
N LYS A 120 -20.66 -8.75 -14.93
CA LYS A 120 -22.11 -8.92 -15.13
C LYS A 120 -22.75 -9.76 -14.03
N TYR A 121 -22.10 -10.83 -13.58
CA TYR A 121 -22.60 -11.67 -12.49
C TYR A 121 -22.72 -10.91 -11.17
N ILE A 122 -21.68 -10.13 -10.83
CA ILE A 122 -21.65 -9.26 -9.65
C ILE A 122 -22.79 -8.23 -9.70
N LYS A 123 -22.98 -7.59 -10.87
CA LYS A 123 -24.04 -6.61 -11.07
C LYS A 123 -25.43 -7.24 -11.00
N LYS A 124 -25.63 -8.40 -11.63
CA LYS A 124 -26.91 -9.15 -11.66
C LYS A 124 -27.35 -9.56 -10.26
N LYS A 125 -26.43 -10.04 -9.42
CA LYS A 125 -26.75 -10.45 -8.04
C LYS A 125 -26.86 -9.29 -7.04
N LYS A 126 -26.77 -8.02 -7.47
CA LYS A 126 -26.76 -6.83 -6.61
C LYS A 126 -25.64 -6.84 -5.55
N ILE A 127 -24.62 -7.70 -5.72
CA ILE A 127 -23.45 -7.81 -4.82
C ILE A 127 -22.61 -6.53 -4.88
N GLU A 128 -22.72 -5.78 -5.98
CA GLU A 128 -22.07 -4.47 -6.18
C GLU A 128 -22.24 -3.50 -5.00
N LYS A 129 -23.37 -3.57 -4.27
CA LYS A 129 -23.61 -2.72 -3.09
C LYS A 129 -22.73 -3.07 -1.90
N PHE A 130 -22.38 -4.34 -1.74
CA PHE A 130 -21.55 -4.84 -0.63
C PHE A 130 -20.06 -4.78 -0.94
N ILE A 131 -19.67 -4.69 -2.22
CA ILE A 131 -18.26 -4.66 -2.61
C ILE A 131 -17.45 -3.52 -1.95
N PRO A 132 -17.93 -2.27 -1.86
CA PRO A 132 -17.22 -1.21 -1.15
C PRO A 132 -16.94 -1.56 0.32
N PHE A 133 -17.92 -2.15 1.00
CA PHE A 133 -17.79 -2.56 2.39
C PHE A 133 -16.80 -3.73 2.56
N ILE A 134 -16.91 -4.75 1.70
CA ILE A 134 -15.98 -5.89 1.69
C ILE A 134 -14.56 -5.42 1.36
N ALA A 135 -14.40 -4.52 0.39
CA ALA A 135 -13.10 -3.96 0.03
C ALA A 135 -12.48 -3.21 1.22
N TYR A 136 -13.25 -2.38 1.92
CA TYR A 136 -12.78 -1.71 3.13
C TYR A 136 -12.31 -2.73 4.19
N LEU A 137 -13.12 -3.76 4.48
CA LEU A 137 -12.77 -4.76 5.48
C LEU A 137 -11.49 -5.51 5.12
N LEU A 138 -11.36 -5.93 3.86
CA LEU A 138 -10.17 -6.65 3.42
C LEU A 138 -8.93 -5.76 3.41
N ILE A 139 -9.03 -4.53 2.89
CA ILE A 139 -7.91 -3.59 2.81
C ILE A 139 -7.46 -3.14 4.20
N GLY A 140 -8.42 -2.90 5.10
CA GLY A 140 -8.17 -2.32 6.43
C GLY A 140 -7.74 -3.34 7.48
N PHE A 141 -8.25 -4.57 7.42
CA PHE A 141 -8.08 -5.55 8.50
C PHE A 141 -7.42 -6.86 8.06
N ALA A 142 -7.46 -7.21 6.78
CA ALA A 142 -6.85 -8.46 6.35
C ALA A 142 -5.34 -8.23 6.12
N PRO A 143 -4.46 -9.14 6.59
CA PRO A 143 -3.04 -9.14 6.26
C PRO A 143 -2.81 -9.72 4.85
N ILE A 144 -3.74 -9.49 3.93
CA ILE A 144 -3.68 -9.96 2.55
C ILE A 144 -3.21 -8.77 1.70
N PRO A 145 -2.42 -8.98 0.64
CA PRO A 145 -1.95 -7.87 -0.17
C PRO A 145 -3.12 -7.15 -0.86
N ASN A 146 -3.30 -5.89 -0.51
CA ASN A 146 -4.41 -5.03 -0.98
C ASN A 146 -4.42 -4.91 -2.51
N ASP A 147 -3.23 -4.92 -3.12
CA ASP A 147 -2.97 -4.91 -4.55
C ASP A 147 -3.86 -5.89 -5.33
N PHE A 148 -4.00 -7.12 -4.86
CA PHE A 148 -4.77 -8.16 -5.55
C PHE A 148 -6.24 -7.76 -5.66
N ILE A 149 -6.80 -7.22 -4.58
CA ILE A 149 -8.20 -6.81 -4.52
C ILE A 149 -8.41 -5.59 -5.41
N ILE A 150 -7.52 -4.61 -5.29
CA ILE A 150 -7.58 -3.35 -6.04
C ILE A 150 -7.46 -3.61 -7.55
N LEU A 151 -6.47 -4.41 -7.98
CA LEU A 151 -6.30 -4.80 -9.38
C LEU A 151 -7.49 -5.62 -9.89
N PHE A 152 -7.98 -6.56 -9.10
CA PHE A 152 -9.14 -7.36 -9.49
C PHE A 152 -10.37 -6.47 -9.73
N LEU A 153 -10.68 -5.58 -8.79
CA LEU A 153 -11.78 -4.61 -8.91
C LEU A 153 -11.59 -3.67 -10.10
N ALA A 154 -10.35 -3.26 -10.38
CA ALA A 154 -10.01 -2.44 -11.53
C ALA A 154 -10.24 -3.19 -12.85
N PHE A 155 -9.85 -4.47 -12.93
CA PHE A 155 -10.04 -5.31 -14.12
C PHE A 155 -11.50 -5.66 -14.41
N ILE A 156 -12.36 -5.75 -13.40
CA ILE A 156 -13.81 -5.91 -13.62
C ILE A 156 -14.52 -4.57 -13.89
N LYS A 157 -13.77 -3.46 -14.05
CA LYS A 157 -14.29 -2.10 -14.30
C LYS A 157 -15.28 -1.64 -13.23
N PHE A 158 -14.99 -1.94 -11.96
CA PHE A 158 -15.85 -1.50 -10.86
C PHE A 158 -15.90 0.04 -10.80
N PRO A 159 -17.06 0.65 -10.47
CA PRO A 159 -17.19 2.10 -10.43
C PRO A 159 -16.22 2.77 -9.44
N ARG A 160 -15.30 3.57 -9.98
CA ARG A 160 -14.21 4.23 -9.24
C ARG A 160 -14.71 5.04 -8.05
N ARG A 161 -15.77 5.82 -8.25
CA ARG A 161 -16.36 6.69 -7.23
C ARG A 161 -16.79 5.94 -5.97
N LYS A 162 -17.18 4.67 -6.09
CA LYS A 162 -17.61 3.84 -4.96
C LYS A 162 -16.44 3.23 -4.18
N LEU A 163 -15.25 3.17 -4.77
CA LEU A 163 -14.06 2.57 -4.15
C LEU A 163 -13.10 3.59 -3.56
N TYR A 164 -13.19 4.87 -3.96
CA TYR A 164 -12.26 5.89 -3.47
C TYR A 164 -12.24 5.99 -1.95
N LEU A 165 -13.43 6.06 -1.34
CA LEU A 165 -13.55 6.18 0.11
C LEU A 165 -13.15 4.88 0.84
N PRO A 166 -13.64 3.67 0.45
CA PRO A 166 -13.19 2.42 1.04
C PRO A 166 -11.68 2.18 1.00
N ILE A 167 -11.03 2.50 -0.13
CA ILE A 167 -9.57 2.32 -0.28
C ILE A 167 -8.83 3.26 0.67
N LEU A 168 -9.21 4.54 0.70
CA LEU A 168 -8.57 5.53 1.56
C LEU A 168 -8.77 5.19 3.05
N LEU A 169 -10.00 4.87 3.45
CA LEU A 169 -10.30 4.48 4.83
C LEU A 169 -9.61 3.17 5.19
N GLY A 170 -9.56 2.20 4.27
CA GLY A 170 -8.86 0.94 4.48
C GLY A 170 -7.38 1.17 4.74
N GLY A 171 -6.70 1.99 3.94
CA GLY A 171 -5.29 2.35 4.14
C GLY A 171 -5.03 3.03 5.49
N ILE A 172 -5.90 3.96 5.90
CA ILE A 172 -5.84 4.62 7.22
C ILE A 172 -6.01 3.60 8.34
N THR A 173 -7.03 2.76 8.26
CA THR A 173 -7.30 1.74 9.28
C THR A 173 -6.14 0.77 9.39
N PHE A 174 -5.62 0.26 8.27
CA PHE A 174 -4.51 -0.68 8.24
C PHE A 174 -3.23 -0.08 8.86
N ALA A 175 -2.80 1.09 8.36
CA ALA A 175 -1.58 1.73 8.85
C ALA A 175 -1.68 2.11 10.34
N THR A 176 -2.83 2.61 10.78
CA THR A 176 -3.07 2.95 12.19
C THR A 176 -3.07 1.70 13.07
N LEU A 177 -3.70 0.62 12.62
CA LEU A 177 -3.71 -0.65 13.34
C LEU A 177 -2.29 -1.21 13.51
N ILE A 178 -1.47 -1.18 12.46
CA ILE A 178 -0.04 -1.55 12.53
C ILE A 178 0.71 -0.67 13.54
N CYS A 179 0.59 0.65 13.47
CA CYS A 179 1.29 1.56 14.39
C CYS A 179 0.87 1.35 15.85
N VAL A 180 -0.43 1.17 16.12
CA VAL A 180 -0.95 0.95 17.48
C VAL A 180 -0.53 -0.42 18.01
N LEU A 181 -0.60 -1.47 17.18
CA LEU A 181 -0.15 -2.81 17.56
C LEU A 181 1.36 -2.83 17.82
N ALA A 182 2.15 -2.15 16.98
CA ALA A 182 3.58 -1.99 17.21
C ALA A 182 3.85 -1.29 18.55
N SER A 183 3.17 -0.18 18.84
CA SER A 183 3.35 0.56 20.09
C SER A 183 3.02 -0.31 21.31
N LYS A 184 1.91 -1.05 21.28
CA LYS A 184 1.53 -1.95 22.38
C LYS A 184 2.44 -3.16 22.51
N GLY A 185 2.89 -3.72 21.37
CA GLY A 185 3.82 -4.84 21.35
C GLY A 185 5.16 -4.46 21.95
N ILE A 186 5.70 -3.29 21.59
CA ILE A 186 6.96 -2.78 22.16
C ILE A 186 6.84 -2.62 23.68
N LEU A 187 5.72 -2.07 24.17
CA LEU A 187 5.47 -1.92 25.61
C LEU A 187 5.35 -3.24 26.39
N LEU A 188 5.03 -4.35 25.72
CA LEU A 188 4.93 -5.68 26.34
C LEU A 188 6.29 -6.39 26.47
N PHE A 189 7.29 -5.99 25.67
CA PHE A 189 8.62 -6.60 25.62
C PHE A 189 9.73 -5.69 26.15
N SER A 190 9.40 -4.47 26.59
CA SER A 190 10.29 -3.51 27.26
C SER A 190 10.14 -3.56 28.77
#